data_AF-A0A924U7E3-F1
#
_entry.id   AF-A0A924U7E3-F1
#
_cell.length_a   1.000
_cell.length_b   1.000
_cell.length_c   1.000
_cell.angle_alpha   90.00
_cell.angle_beta   90.00
_cell.angle_gamma   90.00
#
_symmetry.space_group_name_H-M   'P 1'
#
loop_
_entity.id
_entity.type
_entity.pdbx_description
1 polymer ?
#
loop_
_entity_poly.entity_id
_entity_poly.type
_entity_poly.pdbx_seq_one_letter_code
_entity_poly.pdbx_strand_id
1 'polypeptide(L)'
;AFAGVFADGHEPLVWPDAHGTVRGEGLLPLHPCVPGAALRDAALYELLALFDALRAGRARERGMAATRLQKLIDPVPRLAATKARRG
;
A
#
# COMPACT_ATOMS: atom_id res chain seq x y z
N ALA A 1 10.36 -3.13 -1.27
CA ALA A 1 10.27 -1.77 -1.83
C ALA A 1 8.97 -1.59 -2.60
N PHE A 2 8.30 -0.44 -2.46
CA PHE A 2 7.17 -0.02 -3.32
C PHE A 2 7.47 -0.13 -4.81
N ALA A 3 8.76 -0.16 -5.15
CA ALA A 3 9.34 -0.42 -6.46
C ALA A 3 8.51 -1.36 -7.35
N GLY A 4 8.00 -2.48 -6.82
CA GLY A 4 7.34 -3.48 -7.65
C GLY A 4 5.89 -3.17 -8.01
N VAL A 5 5.19 -2.32 -7.26
CA VAL A 5 3.72 -2.19 -7.39
C VAL A 5 3.33 -1.14 -8.45
N PHE A 6 4.16 -0.11 -8.66
CA PHE A 6 3.78 1.04 -9.50
C PHE A 6 4.94 1.72 -10.28
N ALA A 7 6.02 1.02 -10.63
CA ALA A 7 7.20 1.65 -11.25
C ALA A 7 6.91 2.33 -12.61
N ASP A 8 7.03 3.66 -12.66
CA ASP A 8 7.00 4.49 -13.88
C ASP A 8 8.33 5.26 -14.07
N GLY A 9 9.48 4.56 -14.05
CA GLY A 9 10.79 5.15 -14.39
C GLY A 9 11.39 6.15 -13.37
N HIS A 10 10.78 6.30 -12.19
CA HIS A 10 11.33 7.06 -11.07
C HIS A 10 12.02 6.14 -10.06
N GLU A 11 12.95 6.73 -9.29
CA GLU A 11 13.59 6.07 -8.16
C GLU A 11 12.50 5.51 -7.21
N PRO A 12 12.57 4.24 -6.79
CA PRO A 12 11.50 3.63 -6.02
C PRO A 12 11.41 4.21 -4.61
N LEU A 13 10.18 4.30 -4.06
CA LEU A 13 10.01 4.56 -2.63
C LEU A 13 10.44 3.32 -1.82
N VAL A 14 11.27 3.55 -0.80
CA VAL A 14 11.77 2.52 0.10
C VAL A 14 11.55 2.94 1.54
N TRP A 15 11.25 1.98 2.41
CA TRP A 15 11.38 2.25 3.84
C TRP A 15 12.88 2.19 4.21
N PRO A 16 13.40 3.23 4.89
CA PRO A 16 14.76 3.19 5.40
C PRO A 16 14.96 2.01 6.34
N ASP A 17 15.97 1.21 6.06
CA ASP A 17 16.37 0.07 6.87
C ASP A 17 17.90 -0.06 6.81
N ALA A 18 18.55 -0.25 7.96
CA ALA A 18 20.01 -0.33 8.06
C ALA A 18 20.61 -1.54 7.30
N HIS A 19 19.78 -2.55 7.02
CA HIS A 19 20.15 -3.76 6.29
C HIS A 19 19.45 -3.85 4.92
N GLY A 20 18.85 -2.75 4.45
CA GLY A 20 18.17 -2.69 3.16
C GLY A 20 19.13 -2.93 1.99
N THR A 21 18.69 -3.72 1.00
CA THR A 21 19.48 -4.04 -0.21
C THR A 21 19.07 -3.23 -1.43
N VAL A 22 17.98 -2.47 -1.34
CA VAL A 22 17.42 -1.66 -2.43
C VAL A 22 17.62 -0.19 -2.09
N ARG A 23 18.23 0.56 -3.01
CA ARG A 23 18.28 2.03 -2.92
C ARG A 23 16.98 2.62 -3.47
N GLY A 24 16.62 3.77 -2.92
CA GLY A 24 15.41 4.46 -3.29
C GLY A 24 15.22 5.77 -2.56
N GLU A 25 14.15 6.48 -2.89
CA GLU A 25 13.68 7.61 -2.09
C GLU A 25 13.10 7.10 -0.76
N GLY A 26 13.65 7.60 0.34
CA GLY A 26 13.29 7.15 1.69
C GLY A 26 11.94 7.69 2.13
N LEU A 27 10.95 6.81 2.29
CA LEU A 27 9.65 7.15 2.87
C LEU A 27 9.64 6.82 4.37
N LEU A 28 9.36 7.81 5.21
CA LEU A 28 9.25 7.59 6.65
C LEU A 28 8.10 6.60 6.93
N PRO A 29 8.38 5.46 7.59
CA PRO A 29 7.34 4.49 7.90
C PRO A 29 6.36 5.05 8.95
N LEU A 30 5.13 4.51 8.98
CA LEU A 30 4.12 4.85 10.00
C LEU A 30 4.57 4.58 11.43
N HIS A 31 5.43 3.58 11.59
CA HIS A 31 5.96 3.17 12.87
C HIS A 31 7.37 2.59 12.66
N PRO A 32 8.33 2.80 13.59
CA PRO A 32 9.70 2.29 13.44
C PRO A 32 9.81 0.78 13.21
N CYS A 33 8.81 0.00 13.64
CA CYS A 33 8.80 -1.45 13.44
C CYS A 33 8.40 -1.90 12.02
N VAL A 34 7.84 -0.99 11.20
CA VAL A 34 7.30 -1.32 9.88
C VAL A 34 8.32 -2.02 8.98
N PRO A 35 9.56 -1.52 8.79
CA PRO A 35 10.53 -2.19 7.92
C PRO A 35 10.79 -3.64 8.35
N GLY A 36 11.02 -3.85 9.65
CA GLY A 36 11.22 -5.19 10.21
C GLY A 36 9.98 -6.08 10.13
N ALA A 37 8.79 -5.55 10.34
CA ALA A 37 7.53 -6.31 10.26
C ALA A 37 7.22 -6.73 8.81
N ALA A 38 7.41 -5.81 7.86
CA ALA A 38 7.31 -6.02 6.44
C ALA A 38 8.22 -7.16 5.92
N LEU A 39 9.42 -7.29 6.49
CA LEU A 39 10.35 -8.37 6.12
C LEU A 39 9.87 -9.76 6.59
N ARG A 40 9.03 -9.82 7.63
CA ARG A 40 8.56 -11.10 8.22
C ARG A 40 7.21 -11.56 7.68
N ASP A 41 6.42 -10.66 7.11
CA ASP A 41 5.06 -10.95 6.65
C ASP A 41 4.78 -10.24 5.32
N ALA A 42 4.69 -11.04 4.26
CA ALA A 42 4.46 -10.55 2.90
C ALA A 42 3.05 -9.96 2.71
N ALA A 43 2.04 -10.46 3.42
CA ALA A 43 0.68 -9.91 3.34
C ALA A 43 0.61 -8.56 4.05
N LEU A 44 1.25 -8.45 5.22
CA LEU A 44 1.41 -7.18 5.92
C LEU A 44 2.20 -6.17 5.08
N TYR A 45 3.26 -6.62 4.43
CA TYR A 45 4.03 -5.82 3.49
C TYR A 45 3.14 -5.25 2.38
N GLU A 46 2.30 -6.07 1.74
CA GLU A 46 1.39 -5.62 0.67
C GLU A 46 0.41 -4.57 1.20
N LEU A 47 -0.18 -4.78 2.38
CA LEU A 47 -1.13 -3.84 3.00
C LEU A 47 -0.48 -2.49 3.31
N LEU A 48 0.69 -2.50 3.95
CA LEU A 48 1.42 -1.28 4.29
C LEU A 48 1.90 -0.57 3.02
N ALA A 49 2.31 -1.31 2.00
CA ALA A 49 2.66 -0.74 0.71
C ALA A 49 1.42 -0.10 0.04
N LEU A 50 0.26 -0.74 0.03
CA LEU A 50 -0.92 -0.10 -0.53
C LEU A 50 -1.33 1.13 0.28
N PHE A 51 -1.15 1.10 1.60
CA PHE A 51 -1.40 2.26 2.44
C PHE A 51 -0.49 3.44 2.13
N ASP A 52 0.84 3.26 2.01
CA ASP A 52 1.68 4.44 1.72
C ASP A 52 1.51 4.95 0.29
N ALA A 53 1.06 4.11 -0.66
CA ALA A 53 0.65 4.60 -1.97
C ALA A 53 -0.54 5.56 -1.86
N LEU A 54 -1.43 5.40 -0.87
CA LEU A 54 -2.48 6.37 -0.57
C LEU A 54 -1.93 7.68 0.00
N ARG A 55 -0.88 7.62 0.84
CA ARG A 55 -0.28 8.82 1.47
C ARG A 55 0.60 9.62 0.52
N ALA A 56 1.45 8.93 -0.25
CA ALA A 56 2.60 9.51 -0.94
C ALA A 56 2.65 9.17 -2.43
N GLY A 57 1.74 8.33 -2.93
CA GLY A 57 1.64 8.03 -4.36
C GLY A 57 1.02 9.17 -5.16
N ARG A 58 1.21 9.19 -6.48
CA ARG A 58 0.53 10.13 -7.37
C ARG A 58 -0.91 9.69 -7.60
N ALA A 59 -1.67 10.47 -8.36
CA ALA A 59 -3.11 10.26 -8.54
C ALA A 59 -3.44 8.84 -9.06
N ARG A 60 -2.62 8.29 -9.96
CA ARG A 60 -2.81 6.95 -10.52
C ARG A 60 -2.59 5.87 -9.46
N GLU A 61 -1.47 5.92 -8.76
CA GLU A 61 -1.07 4.95 -7.74
C GLU A 61 -2.06 4.96 -6.57
N ARG A 62 -2.50 6.14 -6.15
CA ARG A 62 -3.55 6.29 -5.13
C ARG A 62 -4.86 5.59 -5.54
N GLY A 63 -5.29 5.76 -6.80
CA GLY A 63 -6.50 5.10 -7.31
C GLY A 63 -6.39 3.58 -7.35
N MET A 64 -5.24 3.07 -7.81
CA MET A 64 -4.96 1.64 -7.83
C MET A 64 -4.87 1.06 -6.41
N ALA A 65 -4.18 1.76 -5.51
CA ALA A 65 -4.02 1.36 -4.12
C ALA A 65 -5.35 1.31 -3.37
N ALA A 66 -6.21 2.32 -3.53
CA ALA A 66 -7.54 2.34 -2.92
C ALA A 66 -8.36 1.12 -3.34
N THR A 67 -8.34 0.81 -4.64
CA THR A 67 -9.07 -0.33 -5.21
C THR A 67 -8.56 -1.66 -4.67
N ARG A 68 -7.24 -1.85 -4.61
CA ARG A 68 -6.63 -3.10 -4.16
C ARG A 68 -6.75 -3.28 -2.64
N LEU A 69 -6.49 -2.22 -1.87
CA LEU A 69 -6.57 -2.25 -0.41
C LEU A 69 -7.99 -2.60 0.05
N GLN A 70 -9.01 -2.03 -0.57
CA GLN A 70 -10.40 -2.35 -0.27
C GLN A 70 -10.70 -3.85 -0.42
N LYS A 71 -10.19 -4.49 -1.49
CA LYS A 71 -10.37 -5.93 -1.73
C LYS A 71 -9.64 -6.81 -0.72
N LEU A 72 -8.57 -6.31 -0.10
CA LEU A 72 -7.80 -7.06 0.90
C LEU A 72 -8.43 -6.96 2.30
N ILE A 73 -8.90 -5.77 2.69
CA ILE A 73 -9.46 -5.53 4.03
C ILE A 73 -10.94 -5.93 4.13
N ASP A 74 -11.65 -5.93 3.00
CA ASP A 74 -13.06 -6.30 2.91
C ASP A 74 -13.27 -7.14 1.63
N PRO A 75 -12.80 -8.40 1.63
CA PRO A 75 -12.83 -9.26 0.43
C PRO A 75 -14.25 -9.72 0.07
N VAL A 76 -15.21 -9.56 0.99
CA VAL A 76 -16.61 -9.88 0.74
C VAL A 76 -17.30 -8.59 0.25
N PRO A 77 -17.98 -8.58 -0.90
CA PRO A 77 -18.87 -7.48 -1.21
C PRO A 77 -19.94 -7.48 -0.11
N ARG A 78 -19.88 -6.51 0.80
CA ARG A 78 -21.02 -6.23 1.67
C ARG A 78 -22.19 -5.99 0.74
N LEU A 79 -23.10 -6.97 0.69
CA LEU A 79 -24.34 -6.98 -0.08
C LEU A 79 -24.82 -5.55 -0.20
N ALA A 80 -24.96 -5.06 -1.44
CA ALA A 80 -25.43 -3.73 -1.79
C ALA A 80 -26.50 -3.25 -0.80
N ALA A 81 -26.06 -2.57 0.25
CA ALA A 81 -26.92 -2.22 1.36
C ALA A 81 -27.69 -0.98 0.92
N THR A 82 -28.92 -1.22 0.49
CA THR A 82 -29.99 -0.23 0.38
C THR A 82 -29.80 0.79 -0.75
N LYS A 83 -30.17 0.38 -1.96
CA LYS A 83 -30.93 1.26 -2.87
C LYS A 83 -32.12 0.51 -3.46
N ALA A 84 -32.92 -0.07 -2.58
CA ALA A 84 -34.24 -0.63 -2.88
C ALA A 84 -35.16 -0.35 -1.69
N ARG A 85 -35.44 0.93 -1.42
CA ARG A 85 -36.50 1.43 -0.52
C ARG A 85 -36.52 2.95 -0.57
N ARG A 86 -37.22 3.47 -1.57
CA ARG A 86 -37.75 4.82 -1.82
C ARG A 86 -38.00 4.79 -3.34
N GLY A 87 -39.15 4.34 -3.82
CA GLY A 87 -40.47 4.77 -3.37
C GLY A 87 -40.70 6.12 -3.99
#